data_AF-A0A2N1Q1U6-F1
#
_entry.id   AF-A0A2N1Q1U6-F1
#
_cell.length_a   1.000
_cell.length_b   1.000
_cell.length_c   1.000
_cell.angle_alpha   90.00
_cell.angle_beta   90.00
_cell.angle_gamma   90.00
#
_symmetry.space_group_name_H-M   'P 1'
#
loop_
_entity.id
_entity.type
_entity.pdbx_description
1 polymer ?
#
loop_
_entity_poly.entity_id
_entity_poly.type
_entity_poly.pdbx_seq_one_letter_code
_entity_poly.pdbx_strand_id
1 'polypeptide(L)'
;MKNKSNKTAFFIFNMVVQFFIETFVAMVIGYYIGKYLDSLLFSEEVVLVYVFVVIGIFAGLRNLIVRALKYSKGNIDDEEPDSKEKSD
;
A
#
# COMPACT_ATOMS: atom_id res chain seq x y z
N MET A 1 -9.60 0.82 30.38
CA MET A 1 -9.61 1.63 29.13
C MET A 1 -8.21 1.73 28.47
N LYS A 2 -7.42 0.63 28.41
CA LYS A 2 -6.01 0.65 27.92
C LYS A 2 -5.75 -0.15 26.62
N ASN A 3 -6.78 -0.74 26.01
CA ASN A 3 -6.61 -1.79 24.98
C ASN A 3 -6.84 -1.34 23.52
N LYS A 4 -7.32 -0.10 23.26
CA LYS A 4 -7.52 0.41 21.89
C LYS A 4 -6.21 0.81 21.21
N SER A 5 -5.31 1.50 21.93
CA SER A 5 -4.00 1.98 21.44
C SER A 5 -3.13 0.88 20.81
N ASN A 6 -3.03 -0.27 21.47
CA ASN A 6 -2.15 -1.35 21.02
C ASN A 6 -2.65 -2.02 19.74
N LYS A 7 -3.97 -2.10 19.55
CA LYS A 7 -4.57 -2.65 18.32
C LYS A 7 -4.34 -1.73 17.12
N THR A 8 -4.48 -0.42 17.31
CA THR A 8 -4.21 0.58 16.25
C THR A 8 -2.74 0.57 15.84
N ALA A 9 -1.81 0.55 16.80
CA ALA A 9 -0.38 0.47 16.50
C ALA A 9 -0.02 -0.81 15.74
N PHE A 10 -0.57 -1.96 16.14
CA PHE A 10 -0.37 -3.23 15.44
C PHE A 10 -0.92 -3.19 14.00
N PHE A 11 -2.09 -2.59 13.80
CA PHE A 11 -2.68 -2.46 12.47
C PHE A 11 -1.83 -1.57 11.55
N ILE A 12 -1.39 -0.40 12.04
CA ILE A 12 -0.51 0.50 11.28
C ILE A 12 0.81 -0.21 10.94
N PHE A 13 1.41 -0.92 11.90
CA PHE A 13 2.62 -1.69 11.66
C PHE A 13 2.42 -2.73 10.56
N ASN A 14 1.35 -3.52 10.64
CA ASN A 14 1.03 -4.52 9.64
C ASN A 14 0.82 -3.89 8.25
N MET A 15 0.14 -2.74 8.18
CA MET A 15 -0.07 -2.00 6.94
C MET A 15 1.25 -1.54 6.30
N VAL A 16 2.19 -1.03 7.11
CA VAL A 16 3.51 -0.59 6.65
C VAL A 16 4.35 -1.77 6.15
N VAL A 17 4.41 -2.86 6.91
CA VAL A 17 5.13 -4.08 6.50
C VAL A 17 4.58 -4.61 5.18
N GLN A 18 3.26 -4.69 5.05
CA GLN A 18 2.62 -5.16 3.83
C GLN A 18 2.90 -4.24 2.64
N PHE A 19 2.95 -2.92 2.85
CA PHE A 19 3.36 -1.98 1.81
C PHE A 19 4.79 -2.24 1.31
N PHE A 20 5.74 -2.49 2.21
CA PHE A 20 7.12 -2.78 1.80
C PHE A 20 7.22 -4.09 1.01
N ILE A 21 6.54 -5.14 1.45
CA ILE A 21 6.50 -6.43 0.75
C ILE A 21 5.93 -6.23 -0.66
N GLU A 22 4.79 -5.56 -0.78
CA GLU A 22 4.14 -5.37 -2.07
C GLU A 22 4.94 -4.47 -3.01
N THR A 23 5.55 -3.41 -2.48
CA THR A 23 6.44 -2.54 -3.26
C THR A 23 7.67 -3.31 -3.73
N PHE A 24 8.26 -4.13 -2.86
CA PHE A 24 9.39 -4.98 -3.23
C PHE A 24 9.02 -5.96 -4.33
N VAL A 25 7.89 -6.67 -4.19
CA VAL A 25 7.38 -7.60 -5.21
C VAL A 25 7.12 -6.86 -6.53
N ALA A 26 6.49 -5.68 -6.51
CA ALA A 26 6.23 -4.90 -7.71
C ALA A 26 7.52 -4.43 -8.40
N MET A 27 8.54 -4.00 -7.64
CA MET A 27 9.86 -3.65 -8.17
C MET A 27 10.56 -4.85 -8.81
N VAL A 28 10.54 -6.02 -8.15
CA VAL A 28 11.15 -7.24 -8.67
C VAL A 28 10.48 -7.68 -9.97
N ILE A 29 9.15 -7.67 -10.02
CA ILE A 29 8.39 -7.95 -11.25
C ILE A 29 8.76 -6.93 -12.34
N GLY A 30 8.78 -5.64 -12.01
CA GLY A 30 9.16 -4.58 -12.94
C GLY A 30 10.58 -4.76 -13.49
N TYR A 31 11.53 -5.13 -12.64
CA TYR A 31 12.91 -5.42 -13.05
C TYR A 31 12.98 -6.57 -14.06
N TYR A 32 12.32 -7.71 -13.78
CA TYR A 32 12.36 -8.85 -14.69
C TYR A 32 11.65 -8.57 -16.01
N ILE A 33 10.52 -7.88 -15.99
CA ILE A 33 9.81 -7.46 -17.20
C ILE A 33 10.68 -6.50 -18.01
N GLY A 34 11.23 -5.47 -17.36
CA GLY A 34 12.09 -4.50 -18.00
C GLY A 34 13.33 -5.15 -18.61
N LYS A 35 13.99 -6.05 -17.87
CA LYS A 35 15.17 -6.78 -18.35
C LYS A 35 14.85 -7.65 -19.56
N TYR A 36 13.71 -8.35 -19.54
CA TYR A 36 13.28 -9.17 -20.66
C TYR A 36 13.03 -8.31 -21.91
N LEU A 37 12.35 -7.18 -21.75
CA LEU A 37 12.06 -6.27 -22.87
C LEU A 37 13.30 -5.54 -23.39
N ASP A 38 14.18 -5.09 -22.49
CA ASP A 38 15.46 -4.49 -22.86
C ASP A 38 16.27 -5.49 -23.70
N SER A 39 16.36 -6.76 -23.27
CA SER A 39 17.08 -7.79 -24.05
C SER A 39 16.50 -8.06 -25.44
N LEU A 40 15.23 -7.71 -25.68
CA LEU A 40 14.53 -7.93 -26.94
C LEU A 40 14.57 -6.71 -27.87
N LEU A 41 14.56 -5.50 -27.30
CA LEU A 41 14.38 -4.24 -28.04
C LEU A 41 15.62 -3.37 -28.08
N PHE A 42 16.47 -3.43 -27.05
CA PHE A 42 17.60 -2.54 -26.85
C PHE A 42 18.82 -3.36 -26.46
N SER A 43 19.62 -3.76 -27.44
CA SER A 43 20.85 -4.53 -27.24
C SER A 43 21.77 -3.83 -26.23
N GLU A 44 21.77 -4.33 -24.99
CA GLU A 44 22.59 -3.91 -23.84
C GLU A 44 22.19 -2.63 -23.09
N GLU A 45 21.08 -1.97 -23.44
CA GLU A 45 20.59 -0.85 -22.62
C GLU A 45 19.68 -1.33 -21.48
N VAL A 46 19.61 -0.54 -20.40
CA VAL A 46 18.82 -0.85 -19.18
C VAL A 46 17.67 0.13 -18.97
N VAL A 47 17.20 0.75 -20.07
CA VAL A 47 16.22 1.85 -20.02
C VAL A 47 14.87 1.35 -19.51
N LEU A 48 14.37 0.22 -20.03
CA LEU A 48 13.06 -0.31 -19.62
C LEU A 48 13.11 -0.86 -18.20
N VAL A 49 14.22 -1.47 -17.77
CA VAL A 49 14.42 -1.85 -16.36
C VAL A 49 14.14 -0.68 -15.43
N TYR A 50 14.75 0.48 -15.67
CA TYR A 50 14.53 1.65 -14.81
C TYR A 50 13.08 2.13 -14.86
N VAL A 51 12.48 2.20 -16.05
CA VAL A 51 11.07 2.61 -16.21
C VAL A 51 10.12 1.69 -15.43
N PHE A 52 10.26 0.37 -15.57
CA PHE A 52 9.37 -0.59 -14.92
C PHE A 52 9.59 -0.69 -13.41
N VAL A 53 10.83 -0.53 -12.93
CA VAL A 53 11.08 -0.44 -11.47
C VAL A 53 10.43 0.80 -10.87
N VAL A 54 10.55 1.96 -11.54
CA VAL A 54 9.90 3.20 -11.10
C VAL A 54 8.37 3.04 -11.09
N ILE A 55 7.79 2.41 -12.11
CA ILE A 55 6.36 2.06 -12.13
C ILE A 55 6.00 1.16 -10.94
N GLY A 56 6.84 0.18 -10.61
CA GLY A 56 6.66 -0.69 -9.45
C GLY A 56 6.60 0.07 -8.12
N ILE A 57 7.46 1.08 -7.95
CA ILE A 57 7.45 1.97 -6.77
C ILE A 57 6.12 2.74 -6.71
N PHE A 58 5.69 3.35 -7.82
CA PHE A 58 4.42 4.07 -7.87
C PHE A 58 3.21 3.17 -7.62
N ALA A 59 3.24 1.92 -8.09
CA ALA A 59 2.19 0.94 -7.81
C ALA A 59 2.09 0.64 -6.30
N GLY A 60 3.23 0.46 -5.62
CA GLY A 60 3.30 0.30 -4.17
C GLY A 60 2.72 1.50 -3.43
N LEU A 61 3.12 2.72 -3.81
CA LEU A 61 2.63 3.97 -3.22
C LEU A 61 1.11 4.13 -3.40
N ARG A 62 0.59 3.89 -4.61
CA ARG A 62 -0.85 3.94 -4.89
C ARG A 62 -1.61 2.99 -3.96
N ASN A 63 -1.11 1.77 -3.79
CA ASN A 63 -1.77 0.79 -2.96
C ASN A 63 -1.78 1.20 -1.47
N LEU A 64 -0.70 1.78 -0.96
CA LEU A 64 -0.67 2.36 0.39
C LEU A 64 -1.71 3.47 0.55
N ILE A 65 -1.76 4.42 -0.39
CA ILE A 65 -2.72 5.54 -0.37
C ILE A 65 -4.16 5.00 -0.36
N VAL A 66 -4.49 4.05 -1.22
CA VAL A 66 -5.84 3.47 -1.30
C VAL A 66 -6.21 2.79 0.03
N ARG A 67 -5.29 2.07 0.66
CA ARG A 67 -5.54 1.44 1.97
C ARG A 67 -5.68 2.47 3.09
N ALA A 68 -4.85 3.51 3.08
CA ALA A 68 -4.90 4.58 4.08
C ALA A 68 -6.24 5.31 4.03
N LEU A 69 -6.71 5.63 2.82
CA LEU A 69 -8.01 6.26 2.60
C LEU A 69 -9.16 5.36 3.03
N LYS A 70 -9.09 4.05 2.75
CA LYS A 70 -10.11 3.08 3.23
C LYS A 70 -10.16 3.02 4.75
N TYR A 71 -9.02 3.01 5.42
CA TYR A 71 -8.94 3.02 6.88
C TYR A 71 -9.50 4.32 7.47
N SER A 72 -9.16 5.47 6.87
CA SER A 72 -9.68 6.77 7.27
C SER A 72 -11.19 6.88 7.10
N LYS A 73 -11.77 6.29 6.05
CA LYS A 73 -13.22 6.29 5.83
C LYS A 73 -13.95 5.36 6.81
N GLY A 74 -13.42 4.16 7.06
CA GLY A 74 -14.05 3.21 7.98
C GLY A 74 -14.10 3.66 9.44
N ASN A 75 -13.12 4.45 9.89
CA ASN A 75 -13.15 5.03 11.25
C ASN A 75 -14.15 6.20 11.42
N ILE A 76 -14.70 6.76 10.34
CA ILE A 76 -15.71 7.84 10.44
C ILE A 76 -17.09 7.28 10.83
N ASP A 77 -17.37 6.01 10.51
CA ASP A 77 -18.67 5.40 10.76
C ASP A 77 -18.79 4.75 12.16
N ASP A 78 -17.66 4.53 12.86
CA ASP A 78 -17.62 3.91 14.21
C ASP A 78 -17.57 4.94 15.36
N GLU A 79 -17.61 6.24 15.04
CA GLU A 79 -17.68 7.36 16.00
C GLU A 79 -19.04 8.11 15.96
N GLU A 80 -20.14 7.46 15.54
CA GLU A 80 -21.46 7.97 15.94
C GLU A 80 -21.62 7.76 17.46
N PRO A 81 -21.74 8.83 18.27
CA PRO A 81 -22.11 8.66 19.65
C PRO A 81 -23.51 8.05 19.70
N ASP A 82 -23.62 6.92 20.38
CA ASP A 82 -24.86 6.35 20.87
C ASP A 82 -25.60 7.40 21.72
N SER A 83 -26.33 8.29 21.06
CA SER A 83 -27.22 9.27 21.66
C SER A 83 -28.65 8.97 21.25
N LYS A 84 -29.09 7.74 21.52
CA LYS A 84 -30.51 7.44 21.73
C LYS A 84 -30.67 6.48 22.92
N GLU A 85 -30.12 6.87 24.06
CA GLU A 85 -30.70 6.45 25.33
C GLU A 85 -31.98 7.27 25.57
N LYS A 86 -33.10 6.54 25.64
CA LYS A 86 -34.37 6.85 26.32
C LYS A 86 -35.01 8.23 26.06
N SER A 87 -36.15 8.19 25.40
CA SER A 87 -37.24 9.09 25.76
C SER A 87 -38.43 8.21 26.10
N ASP A 88 -38.99 8.51 27.27
CA ASP A 88 -39.99 7.78 28.05
C ASP A 88 -41.27 7.39 27.31
#